data_AF-A0A314L642-F1
#
_entry.id   AF-A0A314L642-F1
#
_cell.length_a   1.000
_cell.length_b   1.000
_cell.length_c   1.000
_cell.angle_alpha   90.00
_cell.angle_beta   90.00
_cell.angle_gamma   90.00
#
_symmetry.space_group_name_H-M   'P 1'
#
loop_
_entity.id
_entity.type
_entity.pdbx_description
1 polymer ?
#
loop_
_entity_poly.entity_id
_entity_poly.type
_entity_poly.pdbx_seq_one_letter_code
_entity_poly.pdbx_strand_id
1 'polypeptide(L)'
;MAGRGGVDDKVWDGYVPPECRRNPAILRLNGNSIWEVAQEPLHYDIDLNKTCGIGPTMVFANDILEKDPEFGIIGLVPCAAGGTSIFRVMIIIE
;
A
#
# COMPACT_ATOMS: atom_id res chain seq x y z
N MET A 1 0.24 -2.62 5.96
CA MET A 1 -0.93 -3.52 5.81
C MET A 1 -2.01 -2.70 5.13
N ALA A 2 -3.30 -2.68 5.51
CA ALA A 2 -4.31 -1.99 4.68
C ALA A 2 -4.29 -0.44 4.72
N GLY A 3 -3.66 0.15 5.74
CA GLY A 3 -3.53 1.61 5.88
C GLY A 3 -4.81 2.30 6.39
N ARG A 4 -4.68 3.07 7.47
CA ARG A 4 -5.79 3.84 8.11
C ARG A 4 -5.37 5.23 8.58
N GLY A 5 -4.14 5.65 8.28
CA GLY A 5 -3.69 6.99 8.65
C GLY A 5 -4.51 8.06 7.91
N GLY A 6 -4.93 9.09 8.64
CA GLY A 6 -5.76 10.18 8.11
C GLY A 6 -7.23 9.81 7.87
N VAL A 7 -7.70 8.63 8.30
CA VAL A 7 -9.11 8.25 8.18
C VAL A 7 -9.88 8.70 9.43
N ASP A 8 -10.83 9.60 9.26
CA ASP A 8 -11.79 10.03 10.28
C ASP A 8 -13.22 9.92 9.76
N ASP A 9 -14.15 9.42 10.58
CA ASP A 9 -15.53 9.08 10.20
C ASP A 9 -15.69 8.40 8.81
N LYS A 10 -14.83 7.40 8.53
CA LYS A 10 -14.77 6.66 7.25
C LYS A 10 -14.40 7.52 6.03
N VAL A 11 -13.83 8.70 6.22
CA VAL A 11 -13.31 9.56 5.15
C VAL A 11 -11.81 9.72 5.36
N TRP A 12 -11.03 9.51 4.30
CA TRP A 12 -9.61 9.82 4.33
C TRP A 12 -9.41 11.31 4.03
N ASP A 13 -8.60 11.99 4.84
CA ASP A 13 -8.28 13.42 4.74
C ASP A 13 -7.51 13.79 3.46
N GLY A 14 -7.00 12.81 2.71
CA GLY A 14 -6.23 13.01 1.48
C GLY A 14 -4.81 13.51 1.74
N TYR A 15 -4.38 13.63 3.00
CA TYR A 15 -3.05 14.08 3.35
C TYR A 15 -2.03 12.97 3.11
N VAL A 16 -1.04 13.27 2.27
CA VAL A 16 0.09 12.37 1.98
C VAL A 16 1.37 13.00 2.51
N PRO A 17 2.01 12.41 3.54
CA PRO A 17 3.31 12.86 4.03
C PRO A 17 4.38 12.82 2.92
N PRO A 18 5.40 13.71 2.95
CA PRO A 18 6.49 13.71 1.98
C PRO A 18 7.23 12.37 1.83
N GLU A 19 7.34 11.60 2.90
CA GLU A 19 7.97 10.27 2.94
C GLU A 19 7.14 9.23 2.16
N CYS A 20 5.83 9.45 2.05
CA CYS A 20 4.91 8.64 1.26
C CYS A 20 4.77 9.12 -0.19
N ARG A 21 5.62 10.05 -0.64
CA ARG A 21 5.49 10.65 -1.98
C ARG A 21 5.49 9.59 -3.08
N ARG A 22 4.70 9.85 -4.11
CA ARG A 22 4.65 9.05 -5.34
C ARG A 22 6.03 9.01 -6.01
N ASN A 23 6.44 7.82 -6.44
CA ASN A 23 7.71 7.58 -7.12
C ASN A 23 7.47 6.64 -8.33
N PRO A 24 7.87 7.01 -9.56
CA PRO A 24 7.71 6.16 -10.74
C PRO A 24 8.39 4.79 -10.67
N ALA A 25 9.42 4.64 -9.83
CA ALA A 25 10.11 3.37 -9.61
C ALA A 25 9.39 2.44 -8.62
N ILE A 26 8.28 2.88 -8.02
CA ILE A 26 7.46 2.08 -7.10
C ILE A 26 6.14 1.77 -7.81
N LEU A 27 5.90 0.48 -8.07
CA LEU A 27 4.70 -0.03 -8.70
C LEU A 27 3.83 -0.77 -7.69
N ARG A 28 2.53 -0.81 -7.95
CA ARG A 28 1.54 -1.57 -7.18
C ARG A 28 0.79 -2.50 -8.12
N LEU A 29 0.53 -3.73 -7.68
CA LEU A 29 -0.40 -4.63 -8.34
C LEU A 29 -1.81 -4.28 -7.88
N ASN A 30 -2.63 -3.75 -8.79
CA ASN A 30 -3.99 -3.32 -8.48
C ASN A 30 -4.98 -4.51 -8.42
N GLY A 31 -6.24 -4.26 -8.06
CA GLY A 31 -7.27 -5.29 -7.91
C GLY A 31 -7.59 -6.06 -9.20
N ASN A 32 -7.20 -5.51 -10.37
CA ASN A 32 -7.33 -6.16 -11.67
C ASN A 32 -6.05 -6.91 -12.09
N SER A 33 -5.09 -7.09 -11.17
CA SER A 33 -3.78 -7.71 -11.44
C SER A 33 -2.94 -6.96 -12.49
N ILE A 34 -3.08 -5.63 -12.56
CA ILE A 34 -2.32 -4.76 -13.45
C ILE A 34 -1.33 -3.94 -12.62
N TRP A 35 -0.11 -3.83 -13.11
CA TRP A 35 0.91 -2.97 -12.52
C TRP A 35 0.66 -1.50 -12.86
N GLU A 36 0.61 -0.66 -11.84
CA GLU A 36 0.48 0.80 -11.97
C GLU A 36 1.43 1.50 -11.00
N VAL A 37 1.70 2.79 -11.22
CA VAL A 37 2.53 3.57 -10.28
C VAL A 37 1.81 3.66 -8.93
N ALA A 38 2.51 3.27 -7.87
CA ALA A 38 1.95 3.22 -6.52
C ALA A 38 1.59 4.61 -5.99
N GLN A 39 0.43 4.69 -5.33
CA GLN A 39 -0.07 5.89 -4.68
C GLN A 39 -0.94 5.49 -3.47
N GLU A 40 -0.82 6.22 -2.37
CA GLU A 40 -1.70 6.01 -1.21
C GLU A 40 -3.13 6.48 -1.52
N PRO A 41 -4.16 5.78 -1.00
CA PRO A 41 -4.10 4.61 -0.12
C PRO A 41 -3.88 3.30 -0.89
N LEU A 42 -2.84 2.52 -0.58
CA LEU A 42 -2.46 1.36 -1.41
C LEU A 42 -3.46 0.18 -1.47
N HIS A 43 -4.50 0.17 -0.63
CA HIS A 43 -5.49 -0.90 -0.58
C HIS A 43 -6.88 -0.49 -1.07
N TYR A 44 -7.01 0.67 -1.74
CA TYR A 44 -8.31 1.26 -2.09
C TYR A 44 -9.22 0.35 -2.94
N ASP A 45 -8.65 -0.50 -3.79
CA ASP A 45 -9.35 -1.47 -4.65
C ASP A 45 -9.12 -2.94 -4.19
N ILE A 46 -8.54 -3.13 -3.00
CA ILE A 46 -8.26 -4.44 -2.40
C ILE A 46 -9.13 -4.67 -1.16
N ASP A 47 -9.13 -3.74 -0.19
CA ASP A 47 -9.97 -3.79 1.00
C ASP A 47 -11.29 -3.04 0.76
N LEU A 48 -12.03 -3.50 -0.25
CA LEU A 48 -13.22 -2.82 -0.84
C LEU A 48 -14.31 -2.41 0.15
N ASN A 49 -14.36 -3.02 1.33
CA ASN A 49 -15.39 -2.76 2.34
C ASN A 49 -14.98 -1.73 3.39
N LYS A 50 -13.79 -1.14 3.28
CA LYS A 50 -13.25 -0.21 4.29
C LYS A 50 -12.53 0.95 3.63
N THR A 51 -12.75 2.14 4.17
CA THR A 51 -11.95 3.31 3.81
C THR A 51 -10.49 3.05 4.19
N CYS A 52 -9.64 3.08 3.18
CA CYS A 52 -8.20 2.98 3.33
C CYS A 52 -7.61 4.37 3.43
N GLY A 53 -6.54 4.50 4.21
CA GLY A 53 -5.73 5.70 4.30
C GLY A 53 -4.25 5.34 4.23
N ILE A 54 -3.40 6.20 4.78
CA ILE A 54 -1.95 6.00 4.75
C ILE A 54 -1.56 4.67 5.41
N GLY A 55 -0.74 3.89 4.69
CA GLY A 55 -0.04 2.73 5.19
C GLY A 55 1.47 2.97 5.34
N PRO A 56 2.23 2.00 5.88
CA PRO A 56 3.68 2.11 6.03
C PRO A 56 4.45 1.82 4.73
N THR A 57 3.78 1.27 3.71
CA THR A 57 4.44 0.62 2.57
C THR A 57 5.11 1.64 1.64
N MET A 58 4.50 2.80 1.39
CA MET A 58 5.15 3.84 0.58
C MET A 58 6.41 4.39 1.25
N VAL A 59 6.36 4.65 2.56
CA VAL A 59 7.56 5.07 3.32
C VAL A 59 8.65 4.03 3.20
N PHE A 60 8.32 2.76 3.46
CA PHE A 60 9.26 1.66 3.37
C PHE A 60 9.92 1.53 1.98
N ALA A 61 9.14 1.65 0.91
CA ALA A 61 9.67 1.54 -0.45
C ALA A 61 10.52 2.76 -0.86
N ASN A 62 10.12 3.98 -0.48
CA ASN A 62 10.95 5.17 -0.70
C ASN A 62 12.26 5.08 0.09
N ASP A 63 12.22 4.61 1.33
CA ASP A 63 13.39 4.41 2.19
C ASP A 63 14.41 3.43 1.58
N ILE A 64 13.94 2.37 0.89
CA ILE A 64 14.82 1.43 0.19
C ILE A 64 15.53 2.14 -0.97
N LEU A 65 14.78 2.86 -1.82
CA LEU A 65 15.34 3.55 -2.97
C LEU A 65 16.26 4.72 -2.58
N GLU A 66 16.03 5.32 -1.42
CA GLU A 66 16.93 6.36 -0.89
C GLU A 66 18.26 5.77 -0.41
N LYS A 67 18.22 4.58 0.22
CA LYS A 67 19.43 3.89 0.71
C LYS A 67 20.19 3.20 -0.41
N ASP A 68 19.49 2.72 -1.43
CA ASP A 68 20.05 2.05 -2.60
C ASP A 68 19.35 2.54 -3.88
N PRO A 69 19.87 3.61 -4.52
CA PRO A 69 19.32 4.14 -5.77
C PRO A 69 19.40 3.16 -6.95
N GLU A 70 20.25 2.14 -6.87
CA GLU A 70 20.44 1.13 -7.91
C GLU A 70 19.58 -0.12 -7.68
N PHE A 71 18.78 -0.16 -6.61
CA PHE A 71 17.85 -1.25 -6.30
C PHE A 71 16.87 -1.54 -7.46
N GLY A 72 16.57 -0.53 -8.28
CA GLY A 72 15.73 -0.65 -9.45
C GLY A 72 14.25 -0.41 -9.14
N ILE A 73 13.37 -1.25 -9.71
CA ILE A 73 11.91 -1.10 -9.59
C ILE A 73 11.39 -1.93 -8.41
N ILE A 74 10.64 -1.31 -7.51
CA ILE A 74 9.97 -1.99 -6.39
C ILE A 74 8.53 -2.30 -6.79
N GLY A 75 8.15 -3.59 -6.75
CA GLY A 75 6.78 -4.05 -6.94
C GLY A 75 6.08 -4.31 -5.60
N LEU A 76 4.99 -3.61 -5.33
CA LEU A 76 4.15 -3.78 -4.15
C LEU A 76 2.94 -4.66 -4.47
N VAL A 77 2.70 -5.69 -3.65
CA VAL A 77 1.55 -6.59 -3.78
C VAL A 77 0.64 -6.44 -2.55
N PRO A 78 -0.39 -5.56 -2.62
CA PRO A 78 -1.32 -5.36 -1.52
C PRO A 78 -2.29 -6.55 -1.38
N CYS A 79 -2.18 -7.30 -0.27
CA CYS A 79 -3.08 -8.44 0.02
C CYS A 79 -3.88 -8.31 1.33
N ALA A 80 -3.72 -7.20 2.04
CA ALA A 80 -4.31 -7.05 3.37
C ALA A 80 -5.79 -6.70 3.29
N ALA A 81 -6.62 -7.40 4.07
CA ALA A 81 -8.02 -7.07 4.29
C ALA A 81 -8.25 -6.79 5.78
N GLY A 82 -8.75 -5.59 6.14
CA GLY A 82 -8.94 -5.22 7.53
C GLY A 82 -9.96 -6.12 8.25
N GLY A 83 -9.84 -6.27 9.57
CA GLY A 83 -10.81 -7.03 10.38
C GLY A 83 -10.87 -8.53 10.06
N THR A 84 -9.85 -9.08 9.41
CA THR A 84 -9.72 -10.52 9.18
C THR A 84 -8.91 -11.16 10.30
N SER A 85 -9.34 -12.35 10.74
CA SER A 85 -8.56 -13.21 11.64
C SER A 85 -7.57 -14.06 10.85
N ILE A 86 -6.48 -14.49 11.47
CA ILE A 86 -5.45 -15.34 10.86
C ILE A 86 -6.02 -16.63 10.23
N PHE A 87 -7.13 -17.16 10.75
CA PHE A 87 -7.82 -18.31 10.16
C PHE A 87 -8.38 -18.07 8.76
N ARG A 88 -8.43 -16.81 8.31
CA ARG A 88 -8.92 -16.42 6.98
C ARG A 88 -7.81 -15.89 6.08
N VAL A 89 -6.57 -15.84 6.56
CA VAL A 89 -5.40 -15.41 5.80
C VAL A 89 -4.74 -16.66 5.21
N MET A 90 -4.84 -16.83 3.89
CA MET A 90 -4.08 -17.85 3.18
C MET A 90 -2.61 -17.41 3.16
N ILE A 91 -1.83 -17.90 4.11
CA ILE A 91 -0.37 -17.84 4.01
C ILE A 91 0.02 -19.03 3.13
N ILE A 92 0.36 -18.77 1.87
CA ILE A 92 1.02 -19.79 1.03
C ILE A 92 2.41 -19.97 1.63
N ILE A 93 2.60 -21.04 2.39
CA ILE A 93 3.92 -21.53 2.80
C ILE A 93 4.19 -22.69 1.85
N GLU A 94 5.01 -22.46 0.83
CA GLU A 94 5.75 -23.54 0.17
C GLU A 94 6.99 -23.86 1.02
#